data_AF-A0A938CR11-F1
#
_entry.id   AF-A0A938CR11-F1
#
_cell.length_a   1.000
_cell.length_b   1.000
_cell.length_c   1.000
_cell.angle_alpha   90.00
_cell.angle_beta   90.00
_cell.angle_gamma   90.00
#
_symmetry.space_group_name_H-M   'P 1'
#
loop_
_entity.id
_entity.type
_entity.pdbx_description
1 polymer ?
#
loop_
_entity_poly.entity_id
_entity_poly.type
_entity_poly.pdbx_seq_one_letter_code
_entity_poly.pdbx_strand_id
1 'polypeptide(L)'
;VMGLSIAIPSMIARASGGAAEMRRCIGPLLFDSTGAPRSIHLWRDGKSGRVWDWFLDRETRESPPMTLRPGTWTGPSRVWASVTPVVLHHHPKRREGEVERIAREAFASALLPEPFGLVISPVSFHPGAGHIRSMPEYGEGGAGMCRYQVHMKVEFASPVYGPVLVGRGRFRGYGLFRPCPAGER
;
A
#
# COMPACT_ATOMS: atom_id res chain seq x y z
N VAL A 1 -18.55 3.98 1.68
CA VAL A 1 -17.91 2.66 1.79
C VAL A 1 -16.45 2.80 1.40
N MET A 2 -15.53 2.53 2.32
CA MET A 2 -14.10 2.46 2.01
C MET A 2 -13.70 1.00 1.86
N GLY A 3 -12.74 0.74 0.97
CA GLY A 3 -12.21 -0.60 0.77
C GLY A 3 -10.94 -0.82 1.58
N LEU A 4 -10.83 -1.99 2.22
CA LEU A 4 -9.57 -2.47 2.80
C LEU A 4 -9.13 -3.70 2.00
N SER A 5 -7.84 -3.76 1.69
CA SER A 5 -7.22 -4.92 1.07
C SER A 5 -5.96 -5.33 1.84
N ILE A 6 -5.70 -6.63 1.89
CA ILE A 6 -4.47 -7.18 2.47
C ILE A 6 -3.64 -7.75 1.32
N ALA A 7 -2.39 -7.32 1.20
CA ALA A 7 -1.42 -7.92 0.30
C ALA A 7 -0.67 -9.05 1.02
N ILE A 8 -0.75 -10.27 0.49
CA ILE A 8 -0.05 -11.44 1.04
C ILE A 8 1.16 -11.75 0.15
N PRO A 9 2.37 -11.90 0.72
CA PRO A 9 3.55 -12.29 -0.04
C PRO A 9 3.31 -13.58 -0.84
N SER A 10 3.64 -13.55 -2.13
CA SER A 10 3.40 -14.67 -3.06
C SER A 10 4.11 -15.96 -2.62
N MET A 11 5.25 -15.86 -1.94
CA MET A 11 5.96 -17.00 -1.36
C MET A 11 5.08 -17.79 -0.38
N ILE A 12 4.30 -17.10 0.46
CA ILE A 12 3.39 -17.74 1.42
C ILE A 12 2.22 -18.38 0.66
N ALA A 13 1.64 -17.66 -0.30
CA ALA A 13 0.52 -18.17 -1.07
C ALA A 13 0.87 -19.42 -1.91
N ARG A 14 2.12 -19.53 -2.36
CA ARG A 14 2.62 -20.63 -3.21
C ARG A 14 3.31 -21.75 -2.44
N ALA A 15 3.64 -21.55 -1.17
CA ALA A 15 4.27 -22.58 -0.35
C ALA A 15 3.33 -23.78 -0.14
N SER A 16 3.89 -24.99 -0.09
CA SER A 16 3.16 -26.18 0.32
C SER A 16 2.55 -25.96 1.71
N GLY A 17 1.23 -26.11 1.84
CA GLY A 17 0.51 -25.82 3.08
C GLY A 17 0.23 -24.33 3.34
N GLY A 18 0.63 -23.42 2.45
CA GLY A 18 0.41 -21.98 2.60
C GLY A 18 -1.05 -21.58 2.78
N ALA A 19 -1.97 -22.27 2.10
CA ALA A 19 -3.41 -22.07 2.28
C ALA A 19 -3.89 -22.46 3.70
N ALA A 20 -3.38 -23.55 4.25
CA ALA A 20 -3.68 -23.98 5.62
C ALA A 20 -3.11 -22.97 6.63
N GLU A 21 -1.89 -22.47 6.39
CA GLU A 21 -1.26 -21.46 7.24
C GLU A 21 -2.00 -20.12 7.22
N MET A 22 -2.42 -19.65 6.04
CA MET A 22 -3.27 -18.45 5.93
C MET A 22 -4.60 -18.63 6.66
N ARG A 23 -5.24 -19.80 6.51
CA ARG A 23 -6.49 -20.12 7.23
C ARG A 23 -6.26 -20.14 8.74
N ARG A 24 -5.12 -20.65 9.21
CA ARG A 24 -4.75 -20.70 10.63
C ARG A 24 -4.53 -19.30 11.21
N CYS A 25 -3.79 -18.45 10.50
CA CYS A 25 -3.37 -17.14 11.00
C CYS A 25 -4.41 -16.04 10.82
N ILE A 26 -5.06 -15.99 9.65
CA ILE A 26 -6.00 -14.91 9.27
C ILE A 26 -7.45 -15.37 9.36
N GLY A 27 -7.71 -16.68 9.23
CA GLY A 27 -9.07 -17.22 9.26
C GLY A 27 -9.88 -16.82 10.50
N PRO A 28 -9.35 -16.94 11.74
CA PRO A 28 -10.09 -16.55 12.94
C PRO A 28 -10.49 -15.07 13.02
N LEU A 29 -9.74 -14.20 12.32
CA LEU A 29 -10.07 -12.78 12.19
C LEU A 29 -11.26 -12.57 11.25
N LEU A 30 -11.33 -13.33 10.14
CA LEU A 30 -12.29 -13.12 9.06
C LEU A 30 -13.53 -14.03 9.12
N PHE A 31 -13.47 -15.15 9.84
CA PHE A 31 -14.51 -16.17 9.90
C PHE A 31 -14.76 -16.62 11.34
N ASP A 32 -16.00 -17.02 11.63
CA ASP A 32 -16.37 -17.59 12.93
C ASP A 32 -16.10 -19.09 13.00
N SER A 33 -16.46 -19.71 14.12
CA SER A 33 -16.29 -21.15 14.35
C SER A 33 -17.10 -22.03 13.39
N THR A 34 -18.15 -21.48 12.75
CA THR A 34 -18.96 -22.18 11.74
C THR A 34 -18.39 -22.02 10.32
N GLY A 35 -17.43 -21.12 10.15
CA GLY A 35 -16.86 -20.75 8.85
C GLY A 35 -17.63 -19.65 8.13
N ALA A 36 -18.63 -19.02 8.77
CA ALA A 36 -19.32 -17.87 8.20
C ALA A 36 -18.45 -16.61 8.29
N PRO A 37 -18.53 -15.68 7.31
CA PRO A 37 -17.81 -14.42 7.36
C PRO A 37 -18.20 -13.60 8.60
N ARG A 38 -17.21 -13.06 9.30
CA ARG A 38 -17.42 -12.18 10.45
C ARG A 38 -17.44 -10.72 10.02
N SER A 39 -18.32 -9.95 10.66
CA SER A 39 -18.19 -8.50 10.70
C SER A 39 -17.18 -8.11 11.78
N ILE A 40 -16.19 -7.30 11.42
CA ILE A 40 -15.11 -6.88 12.32
C ILE A 40 -15.36 -5.44 12.73
N HIS A 41 -15.53 -5.19 14.03
CA HIS A 41 -15.63 -3.85 14.58
C HIS A 41 -14.24 -3.20 14.63
N LEU A 42 -14.00 -2.21 13.77
CA LEU A 42 -12.72 -1.52 13.65
C LEU A 42 -12.55 -0.43 14.70
N TRP A 43 -13.62 0.30 15.01
CA TRP A 43 -13.54 1.48 15.85
C TRP A 43 -14.90 1.92 16.39
N ARG A 44 -14.88 2.46 17.61
CA ARG A 44 -16.00 3.16 18.27
C ARG A 44 -15.47 4.36 19.04
N ASP A 45 -16.03 5.54 18.84
CA ASP A 45 -15.86 6.67 19.76
C ASP A 45 -17.03 6.76 20.72
N GLY A 46 -16.71 6.65 22.01
CA GLY A 46 -17.66 6.80 23.10
C GLY A 46 -17.58 8.15 23.83
N LYS A 47 -16.70 9.07 23.42
CA LYS A 47 -16.37 10.28 24.20
C LYS A 47 -16.98 11.57 23.67
N SER A 48 -17.42 11.64 22.41
CA SER A 48 -17.88 12.89 21.78
C SER A 48 -19.41 13.06 21.64
N GLY A 49 -20.22 12.17 22.20
CA GLY A 49 -21.69 12.20 22.04
C GLY A 49 -22.17 11.88 20.61
N ARG A 50 -21.26 11.70 19.65
CA ARG A 50 -21.49 11.09 18.34
C ARG A 50 -20.85 9.72 18.34
N VAL A 51 -21.66 8.68 18.18
CA VAL A 51 -21.15 7.32 18.04
C VAL A 51 -20.90 7.07 16.56
N TRP A 52 -19.64 7.07 16.13
CA TRP A 52 -19.32 6.35 14.89
C TRP A 52 -18.88 4.96 15.25
N ASP A 53 -19.58 3.98 14.69
CA ASP A 53 -19.20 2.58 14.73
C ASP A 53 -18.77 2.17 13.33
N TRP A 54 -17.53 1.68 13.24
CA TRP A 54 -16.92 1.30 11.99
C TRP A 54 -16.81 -0.21 11.92
N PHE A 55 -17.43 -0.81 10.91
CA PHE A 55 -17.37 -2.23 10.65
C PHE A 55 -16.63 -2.52 9.36
N LEU A 56 -15.97 -3.66 9.33
CA LEU A 56 -15.37 -4.24 8.14
C LEU A 56 -16.08 -5.57 7.86
N ASP A 57 -16.72 -5.62 6.70
CA ASP A 57 -17.37 -6.82 6.20
C ASP A 57 -16.64 -7.32 4.96
N ARG A 58 -16.80 -8.62 4.68
CA ARG A 58 -16.33 -9.21 3.43
C ARG A 58 -17.13 -8.63 2.26
N GLU A 59 -16.42 -8.12 1.27
CA GLU A 59 -17.02 -7.71 0.00
C GLU A 59 -17.61 -8.91 -0.75
N THR A 60 -18.90 -8.84 -1.07
CA THR A 60 -19.68 -9.94 -1.69
C THR A 60 -20.48 -9.51 -2.92
N ARG A 61 -20.44 -8.22 -3.30
CA ARG A 61 -21.14 -7.73 -4.49
C ARG A 61 -20.61 -8.41 -5.74
N GLU A 62 -21.51 -8.69 -6.68
CA GLU A 62 -21.18 -9.26 -8.00
C GLU A 62 -20.20 -8.38 -8.78
N SER A 63 -20.39 -7.06 -8.72
CA SER A 63 -19.47 -6.06 -9.27
C SER A 63 -18.88 -5.21 -8.14
N PRO A 64 -17.78 -5.64 -7.51
CA PRO A 64 -17.13 -4.86 -6.47
C PRO A 64 -16.50 -3.58 -7.07
N PRO A 65 -16.35 -2.51 -6.26
CA PRO A 65 -15.62 -1.31 -6.65
C PRO A 65 -14.23 -1.63 -7.21
N MET A 66 -13.77 -0.85 -8.18
CA MET A 66 -12.49 -1.10 -8.86
C MET A 66 -11.32 -1.23 -7.89
N THR A 67 -11.26 -0.40 -6.84
CA THR A 67 -10.20 -0.44 -5.82
C THR A 67 -10.22 -1.69 -4.94
N LEU A 68 -11.33 -2.43 -4.90
CA LEU A 68 -11.45 -3.72 -4.22
C LEU A 68 -11.18 -4.93 -5.12
N ARG A 69 -10.99 -4.72 -6.42
CA ARG A 69 -10.62 -5.79 -7.36
C ARG A 69 -9.10 -6.02 -7.29
N PRO A 70 -8.61 -7.24 -6.99
CA PRO A 70 -7.18 -7.51 -6.90
C PRO A 70 -6.40 -7.13 -8.16
N GLY A 71 -6.96 -7.40 -9.34
CA GLY A 71 -6.34 -7.10 -10.64
C GLY A 71 -6.02 -5.62 -10.87
N THR A 72 -6.66 -4.70 -10.15
CA THR A 72 -6.33 -3.27 -10.17
C THR A 72 -4.91 -2.99 -9.65
N TRP A 73 -4.37 -3.89 -8.82
CA TRP A 73 -3.12 -3.71 -8.08
C TRP A 73 -2.04 -4.72 -8.46
N THR A 74 -2.42 -5.92 -8.95
CA THR A 74 -1.50 -7.06 -9.08
C THR A 74 -1.03 -7.37 -10.51
N GLY A 75 -1.54 -6.66 -11.53
CA GLY A 75 -1.15 -6.90 -12.93
C GLY A 75 0.32 -6.60 -13.22
N PRO A 76 0.93 -7.26 -14.22
CA PRO A 76 2.28 -6.93 -14.67
C PRO A 76 2.29 -5.53 -15.29
N SER A 77 3.22 -4.68 -14.87
CA SER A 77 3.41 -3.36 -15.49
C SER A 77 4.86 -2.92 -15.39
N ARG A 78 5.31 -2.16 -16.40
CA ARG A 78 6.59 -1.45 -16.37
C ARG A 78 6.49 -0.12 -15.64
N VAL A 79 5.31 0.52 -15.65
CA VAL A 79 5.11 1.85 -15.07
C VAL A 79 4.14 1.78 -13.91
N TRP A 80 4.54 2.36 -12.78
CA TRP A 80 3.77 2.39 -11.55
C TRP A 80 3.80 3.78 -10.95
N ALA A 81 2.73 4.21 -10.31
CA ALA A 81 2.72 5.44 -9.52
C ALA A 81 2.09 5.21 -8.15
N SER A 82 2.64 5.90 -7.14
CA SER A 82 2.17 5.74 -5.77
C SER A 82 0.81 6.39 -5.56
N VAL A 83 -0.14 5.62 -5.04
CA VAL A 83 -1.48 6.08 -4.64
C VAL A 83 -1.55 6.46 -3.17
N THR A 84 -0.58 6.02 -2.37
CA THR A 84 -0.34 6.54 -1.02
C THR A 84 1.10 7.06 -0.91
N PRO A 85 1.39 8.06 -0.06
CA PRO A 85 2.71 8.63 0.04
C PRO A 85 3.76 7.58 0.44
N VAL A 86 4.93 7.62 -0.17
CA VAL A 86 6.08 6.79 0.18
C VAL A 86 6.85 7.49 1.29
N VAL A 87 6.99 6.82 2.43
CA VAL A 87 7.84 7.29 3.54
C VAL A 87 9.27 6.82 3.28
N LEU A 88 10.20 7.76 3.16
CA LEU A 88 11.60 7.46 2.88
C LEU A 88 12.29 6.75 4.06
N HIS A 89 13.37 6.03 3.74
CA HIS A 89 14.18 5.39 4.77
C HIS A 89 14.99 6.45 5.56
N HIS A 90 15.51 7.49 4.93
CA HIS A 90 16.34 8.48 5.61
C HIS A 90 15.87 9.89 5.31
N HIS A 91 16.19 10.82 6.22
CA HIS A 91 15.98 12.23 5.93
C HIS A 91 16.96 12.65 4.82
N PRO A 92 16.46 13.22 3.72
CA PRO A 92 17.35 13.70 2.67
C PRO A 92 18.21 14.85 3.21
N LYS A 93 19.51 14.79 2.95
CA LYS A 93 20.41 15.92 3.20
C LYS A 93 20.13 17.02 2.17
N ARG A 94 20.52 18.26 2.47
CA ARG A 94 20.39 19.40 1.53
C ARG A 94 21.43 19.29 0.40
N ARG A 95 21.27 18.30 -0.46
CA ARG A 95 22.08 18.05 -1.66
C ARG A 95 21.15 17.60 -2.77
N GLU A 96 21.48 18.00 -4.00
CA GLU A 96 20.75 17.58 -5.18
C GLU A 96 20.78 16.05 -5.33
N GLY A 97 19.69 15.46 -5.81
CA GLY A 97 19.57 14.01 -6.02
C GLY A 97 19.40 13.15 -4.75
N GLU A 98 19.54 13.69 -3.53
CA GLU A 98 19.44 12.87 -2.30
C GLU A 98 18.09 12.20 -2.12
N VAL A 99 17.00 12.89 -2.48
CA VAL A 99 15.64 12.32 -2.41
C VAL A 99 15.51 11.14 -3.36
N GLU A 100 16.01 11.28 -4.59
CA GLU A 100 16.00 10.21 -5.59
C GLU A 100 16.85 9.03 -5.16
N ARG A 101 18.05 9.28 -4.62
CA ARG A 101 18.95 8.25 -4.10
C ARG A 101 18.26 7.41 -3.02
N ILE A 102 17.66 8.06 -2.02
CA ILE A 102 16.96 7.37 -0.91
C ILE A 102 15.68 6.68 -1.42
N ALA A 103 15.02 7.26 -2.41
CA ALA A 103 13.86 6.64 -3.04
C ALA A 103 14.21 5.32 -3.76
N ARG A 104 15.35 5.27 -4.47
CA ARG A 104 15.86 4.05 -5.11
C ARG A 104 16.20 2.95 -4.09
N GLU A 105 16.83 3.32 -2.96
CA GLU A 105 17.07 2.39 -1.85
C GLU A 105 15.79 1.71 -1.33
N ALA A 106 14.64 2.40 -1.42
CA ALA A 106 13.37 1.86 -0.98
C ALA A 106 12.88 0.69 -1.84
N PHE A 107 13.23 0.64 -3.12
CA PHE A 107 12.93 -0.49 -4.01
C PHE A 107 13.83 -1.69 -3.69
N ALA A 108 15.12 -1.48 -3.51
CA ALA A 108 16.06 -2.52 -3.08
C ALA A 108 15.64 -3.13 -1.73
N SER A 109 15.25 -2.29 -0.77
CA SER A 109 14.74 -2.70 0.55
C SER A 109 13.42 -3.46 0.51
N ALA A 110 12.70 -3.39 -0.62
CA ALA A 110 11.48 -4.14 -0.91
C ALA A 110 11.74 -5.37 -1.79
N LEU A 111 13.01 -5.67 -2.12
CA LEU A 111 13.42 -6.76 -3.02
C LEU A 111 12.80 -6.62 -4.42
N LEU A 112 12.61 -5.38 -4.88
CA LEU A 112 12.17 -5.07 -6.22
C LEU A 112 13.35 -4.75 -7.14
N PRO A 113 13.21 -4.92 -8.46
CA PRO A 113 14.24 -4.48 -9.40
C PRO A 113 14.57 -3.00 -9.24
N GLU A 114 15.80 -2.62 -9.56
CA GLU A 114 16.18 -1.22 -9.63
C GLU A 114 15.34 -0.49 -10.70
N PRO A 115 14.74 0.66 -10.38
CA PRO A 115 14.04 1.47 -11.37
C PRO A 115 14.94 1.94 -12.51
N PHE A 116 14.45 1.82 -13.74
CA PHE A 116 15.06 2.46 -14.90
C PHE A 116 14.87 3.98 -14.84
N GLY A 117 13.65 4.42 -14.52
CA GLY A 117 13.28 5.84 -14.39
C GLY A 117 12.50 6.11 -13.10
N LEU A 118 12.70 7.29 -12.52
CA LEU A 118 12.03 7.70 -11.29
C LEU A 118 11.71 9.20 -11.34
N VAL A 119 10.45 9.55 -11.09
CA VAL A 119 9.99 10.93 -10.98
C VAL A 119 9.33 11.12 -9.62
N ILE A 120 9.75 12.15 -8.89
CA ILE A 120 9.26 12.47 -7.54
C ILE A 120 8.36 13.69 -7.59
N SER A 121 7.28 13.66 -6.82
CA SER A 121 6.30 14.76 -6.74
C SER A 121 5.67 14.82 -5.35
N PRO A 122 5.25 16.01 -4.87
CA PRO A 122 4.41 16.11 -3.67
C PRO A 122 2.94 15.73 -3.94
N VAL A 123 2.53 15.55 -5.19
CA VAL A 123 1.18 15.14 -5.62
C VAL A 123 1.27 13.82 -6.38
N SER A 124 0.34 12.90 -6.11
CA SER A 124 0.26 11.63 -6.83
C SER A 124 0.03 11.84 -8.33
N PHE A 125 0.66 10.99 -9.14
CA PHE A 125 0.39 10.90 -10.57
C PHE A 125 -0.90 10.13 -10.88
N HIS A 126 -1.54 9.50 -9.88
CA HIS A 126 -2.88 8.93 -10.02
C HIS A 126 -3.94 9.97 -9.59
N PRO A 127 -4.87 10.34 -10.49
CA PRO A 127 -5.98 11.21 -10.13
C PRO A 127 -6.77 10.69 -8.92
N GLY A 128 -7.07 11.59 -7.98
CA GLY A 128 -7.84 11.28 -6.77
C GLY A 128 -7.02 10.83 -5.56
N ALA A 129 -5.73 10.47 -5.72
CA ALA A 129 -4.86 10.14 -4.59
C ALA A 129 -4.34 11.37 -3.82
N GLY A 130 -4.29 12.54 -4.49
CA GLY A 130 -4.06 13.83 -3.84
C GLY A 130 -2.60 14.16 -3.50
N HIS A 131 -2.43 15.11 -2.59
CA HIS A 131 -1.13 15.59 -2.13
C HIS A 131 -0.61 14.71 -0.98
N ILE A 132 0.70 14.66 -0.73
CA ILE A 132 1.28 13.90 0.39
C ILE A 132 0.70 14.26 1.78
N ARG A 133 0.13 15.46 1.91
CA ARG A 133 -0.50 15.98 3.14
C ARG A 133 -1.98 15.62 3.27
N SER A 134 -2.56 15.01 2.23
CA SER A 134 -3.92 14.47 2.27
C SER A 134 -4.00 13.18 3.09
N MET A 135 -2.86 12.57 3.40
CA MET A 135 -2.74 11.45 4.34
C MET A 135 -2.09 11.92 5.64
N PRO A 136 -2.42 11.33 6.81
CA PRO A 136 -1.75 11.65 8.05
C PRO A 136 -0.23 11.53 7.93
N GLU A 137 0.51 12.26 8.77
CA GLU A 137 1.96 12.05 8.81
C GLU A 137 2.28 10.66 9.36
N TYR A 138 3.31 10.02 8.79
CA TYR A 138 3.78 8.74 9.31
C TYR A 138 4.28 8.92 10.75
N GLY A 139 3.57 8.31 11.70
CA GLY A 139 3.70 8.53 13.15
C GLY A 139 4.70 7.62 13.88
N GLU A 140 5.02 6.46 13.33
CA GLU A 140 5.66 5.37 14.06
C GLU A 140 7.19 5.54 14.26
N GLY A 141 7.68 5.07 15.43
CA GLY A 141 9.11 4.90 15.73
C GLY A 141 9.85 6.08 16.40
N GLY A 142 9.12 7.03 17.00
CA GLY A 142 9.71 8.04 17.89
C GLY A 142 10.35 9.26 17.21
N ALA A 143 10.94 10.16 18.01
CA ALA A 143 11.34 11.51 17.58
C ALA A 143 12.44 11.56 16.50
N GLY A 144 13.28 10.52 16.39
CA GLY A 144 14.39 10.47 15.42
C GLY A 144 14.05 9.79 14.09
N MET A 145 12.83 9.30 13.91
CA MET A 145 12.45 8.54 12.72
C MET A 145 12.15 9.44 11.54
N CYS A 146 12.58 9.00 10.36
CA CYS A 146 12.27 9.70 9.12
C CYS A 146 10.78 9.69 8.81
N ARG A 147 10.22 10.88 8.63
CA ARG A 147 8.82 11.13 8.24
C ARG A 147 8.69 11.78 6.87
N TYR A 148 9.80 11.86 6.13
CA TYR A 148 9.83 12.50 4.83
C TYR A 148 9.01 11.67 3.84
N GLN A 149 7.99 12.29 3.26
CA GLN A 149 7.00 11.66 2.39
C GLN A 149 7.02 12.26 1.00
N VAL A 150 6.89 11.40 -0.01
CA VAL A 150 6.78 11.81 -1.41
C VAL A 150 5.82 10.91 -2.16
N HIS A 151 5.26 11.40 -3.26
CA HIS A 151 4.77 10.53 -4.32
C HIS A 151 5.86 10.25 -5.34
N MET A 152 5.77 9.10 -5.99
CA MET A 152 6.72 8.67 -7.00
C MET A 152 6.00 8.03 -8.18
N LYS A 153 6.48 8.28 -9.39
CA LYS A 153 6.20 7.50 -10.60
C LYS A 153 7.50 6.82 -11.01
N VAL A 154 7.42 5.52 -11.24
CA VAL A 154 8.57 4.65 -11.46
C VAL A 154 8.38 3.86 -12.75
N GLU A 155 9.47 3.70 -13.50
CA GLU A 155 9.57 2.83 -14.66
C GLU A 155 10.61 1.74 -14.41
N PHE A 156 10.26 0.49 -14.69
CA PHE A 156 11.16 -0.66 -14.66
C PHE A 156 11.54 -1.10 -16.07
N ALA A 157 12.76 -1.65 -16.21
CA ALA A 157 13.25 -2.19 -17.49
C ALA A 157 12.38 -3.33 -18.03
N SER A 158 11.82 -4.16 -17.12
CA SER A 158 10.92 -5.27 -17.43
C SER A 158 9.64 -5.17 -16.59
N PRO A 159 8.50 -5.75 -17.04
CA PRO A 159 7.26 -5.75 -16.26
C PRO A 159 7.45 -6.37 -14.87
N VAL A 160 7.00 -5.65 -13.84
CA VAL A 160 6.95 -6.10 -12.44
C VAL A 160 5.50 -6.45 -12.09
N TYR A 161 5.30 -7.55 -11.38
CA TYR A 161 3.99 -7.94 -10.84
C TYR A 161 3.74 -7.27 -9.50
N GLY A 162 2.55 -6.71 -9.32
CA GLY A 162 2.20 -5.98 -8.10
C GLY A 162 1.56 -6.81 -6.97
N PRO A 163 1.10 -6.13 -5.90
CA PRO A 163 1.21 -4.69 -5.71
C PRO A 163 2.66 -4.29 -5.43
N VAL A 164 3.09 -3.16 -6.00
CA VAL A 164 4.38 -2.54 -5.64
C VAL A 164 4.19 -1.78 -4.33
N LEU A 165 4.95 -2.17 -3.31
CA LEU A 165 4.90 -1.66 -1.94
C LEU A 165 6.32 -1.31 -1.48
N VAL A 166 6.61 -0.02 -1.29
CA VAL A 166 7.97 0.44 -0.97
C VAL A 166 8.01 1.46 0.17
N GLY A 167 9.20 1.68 0.69
CA GLY A 167 9.44 2.61 1.78
C GLY A 167 9.15 2.03 3.15
N ARG A 168 9.35 2.87 4.16
CA ARG A 168 9.35 2.50 5.59
C ARG A 168 7.95 2.20 6.12
N GLY A 169 6.94 2.90 5.61
CA GLY A 169 5.55 2.73 6.01
C GLY A 169 4.76 1.68 5.22
N ARG A 170 5.41 0.87 4.39
CA ARG A 170 4.74 -0.07 3.45
C ARG A 170 3.81 -1.11 4.08
N PHE A 171 3.99 -1.38 5.37
CA PHE A 171 3.15 -2.30 6.15
C PHE A 171 2.08 -1.58 6.98
N ARG A 172 1.94 -0.26 6.80
CA ARG A 172 1.05 0.63 7.57
C ARG A 172 0.19 1.52 6.67
N GLY A 173 -0.02 1.11 5.42
CA GLY A 173 -0.87 1.83 4.45
C GLY A 173 -0.14 2.87 3.59
N TYR A 174 1.17 3.06 3.77
CA TYR A 174 1.97 3.98 2.96
C TYR A 174 2.67 3.26 1.80
N GLY A 175 3.13 4.01 0.82
CA GLY A 175 3.98 3.53 -0.27
C GLY A 175 3.37 2.45 -1.15
N LEU A 176 2.04 2.44 -1.31
CA LEU A 176 1.32 1.58 -2.25
C LEU A 176 1.31 2.22 -3.63
N PHE A 177 1.60 1.40 -4.65
CA PHE A 177 1.59 1.81 -6.05
C PHE A 177 0.50 1.07 -6.82
N ARG A 178 0.01 1.74 -7.86
CA ARG A 178 -0.91 1.20 -8.85
C ARG A 178 -0.27 1.24 -10.25
N PRO A 179 -0.50 0.24 -11.11
CA PRO A 179 -0.06 0.30 -12.51
C PRO A 179 -0.59 1.56 -13.20
N CYS A 180 0.27 2.19 -14.02
CA CYS A 180 -0.13 3.22 -14.96
C CYS A 180 -0.04 2.64 -16.37
N PRO A 181 -1.09 2.73 -17.21
CA PRO A 181 -0.96 2.49 -18.64
C PRO A 181 0.11 3.41 -19.25
N ALA A 182 0.88 2.91 -20.21
CA ALA A 182 1.79 3.75 -20.98
C ALA A 182 0.95 4.76 -21.79
N GLY A 183 0.88 6.01 -21.31
CA GLY A 183 0.08 7.08 -21.94
C GLY A 183 -0.56 8.07 -20.97
N GLU A 184 -0.71 7.71 -19.69
CA GLU A 184 -1.17 8.66 -18.67
C GLU A 184 -0.01 9.59 -18.29
N ARG A 185 -0.10 10.83 -18.79
CA ARG A 185 0.79 11.96 -18.46
C ARG A 185 0.36 12.59 -17.15
#